data_AF-A0A3N7BQ19-F1
#
_entry.id   AF-A0A3N7BQ19-F1
#
_cell.length_a   1.000
_cell.length_b   1.000
_cell.length_c   1.000
_cell.angle_alpha   90.00
_cell.angle_beta   90.00
_cell.angle_gamma   90.00
#
_symmetry.space_group_name_H-M   'P 1'
#
loop_
_entity.id
_entity.type
_entity.pdbx_description
1 polymer ?
#
loop_
_entity_poly.entity_id
_entity_poly.type
_entity_poly.pdbx_seq_one_letter_code
_entity_poly.pdbx_strand_id
1 'polypeptide(L)'
;MKTHASLPSASALPARPSRAQAGRDAVDAGGGSHAQTPARTPAARPAAAPASPSLSLSNDSYADTGNVSHKHIKFNVAVPTGLNAADFCLVNKVQGHLKNADGTFRNAVMYGSVVPYNFPTEQVDSIDADPIYWSTPSQRRNYTTEAGGFSATDDPGPSSLGYAFAPGMEARLKFHIGLYRTAEVPTTTTGTLAASPISELPWQYSVVANATTGAITHPVL
;
A
#
# COMPACT_ATOMS: atom_id res chain seq x y z
N MET A 1 -27.03 4.11 -49.56
CA MET A 1 -27.55 4.56 -48.25
C MET A 1 -26.36 5.12 -47.48
N LYS A 2 -26.18 6.45 -47.37
CA LYS A 2 -26.73 7.33 -46.30
C LYS A 2 -26.48 6.67 -44.92
N THR A 3 -25.65 7.19 -44.00
CA THR A 3 -25.31 8.59 -43.66
C THR A 3 -24.01 8.64 -42.83
N HIS A 4 -23.24 9.71 -43.03
CA HIS A 4 -22.24 10.22 -42.10
C HIS A 4 -22.85 10.52 -40.72
N ALA A 5 -22.10 10.24 -39.65
CA ALA A 5 -22.26 10.91 -38.37
C ALA A 5 -20.88 11.42 -37.93
N SER A 6 -20.72 12.73 -38.09
CA SER A 6 -19.68 13.55 -37.47
C SER A 6 -20.28 14.24 -36.24
N LEU A 7 -19.40 14.78 -35.38
CA LEU A 7 -19.59 15.76 -34.28
C LEU A 7 -19.31 15.21 -32.86
N PRO A 8 -18.84 16.04 -31.90
CA PRO A 8 -18.09 17.30 -32.02
C PRO A 8 -16.83 17.39 -31.12
N SER A 9 -15.93 18.30 -31.51
CA SER A 9 -14.97 18.98 -30.62
C SER A 9 -15.67 20.08 -29.84
N ALA A 10 -15.36 20.18 -28.54
CA ALA A 10 -15.50 21.32 -27.64
C ALA A 10 -15.15 20.82 -26.22
N SER A 11 -14.52 21.53 -25.30
CA SER A 11 -13.97 22.89 -25.25
C SER A 11 -13.08 22.91 -24.00
N ALA A 12 -11.88 23.48 -24.13
CA ALA A 12 -11.12 23.96 -22.97
C ALA A 12 -11.84 25.16 -22.35
N LEU A 13 -11.80 25.29 -21.01
CA LEU A 13 -12.09 26.52 -20.26
C LEU A 13 -11.66 26.31 -18.78
N PRO A 14 -11.43 27.36 -17.98
CA PRO A 14 -10.12 28.00 -17.85
C PRO A 14 -9.53 27.89 -16.43
N ALA A 15 -8.23 28.20 -16.33
CA ALA A 15 -7.59 28.58 -15.08
C ALA A 15 -8.31 29.77 -14.43
N ARG A 16 -8.44 29.74 -13.09
CA ARG A 16 -8.96 30.84 -12.27
C ARG A 16 -8.10 31.03 -11.01
N PRO A 17 -8.16 32.23 -10.39
CA PRO A 17 -6.97 33.04 -10.20
C PRO A 17 -6.45 33.10 -8.75
N SER A 18 -5.27 33.71 -8.68
CA SER A 18 -4.60 34.34 -7.54
C SER A 18 -5.49 34.79 -6.38
N ARG A 19 -5.00 34.57 -5.16
CA ARG A 19 -5.31 35.45 -4.02
C ARG A 19 -4.02 35.94 -3.38
N ALA A 20 -3.60 37.13 -3.82
CA ALA A 20 -2.83 38.03 -2.99
C ALA A 20 -3.82 38.74 -2.05
N GLN A 21 -3.50 38.82 -0.76
CA GLN A 21 -4.09 39.86 0.08
C GLN A 21 -3.09 40.32 1.14
N ALA A 22 -3.01 41.64 1.22
CA ALA A 22 -1.98 42.45 1.83
C ALA A 22 -2.24 42.76 3.31
N GLY A 23 -1.19 43.22 3.99
CA GLY A 23 -1.24 44.03 5.21
C GLY A 23 0.20 44.47 5.51
N ARG A 24 0.60 45.67 5.06
CA ARG A 24 0.64 46.92 5.84
C ARG A 24 1.51 46.79 7.09
N ASP A 25 2.71 47.39 7.03
CA ASP A 25 3.42 47.87 8.22
C ASP A 25 4.18 49.14 7.86
N ALA A 26 3.76 50.24 8.49
CA ALA A 26 4.59 51.34 8.97
C ALA A 26 3.67 52.44 9.53
N VAL A 27 3.67 52.64 10.85
CA VAL A 27 4.05 53.92 11.47
C VAL A 27 4.31 53.74 12.97
N ASP A 28 5.38 54.42 13.37
CA ASP A 28 5.94 54.66 14.70
C ASP A 28 5.05 55.57 15.56
N ALA A 29 5.10 55.40 16.89
CA ALA A 29 5.14 56.48 17.89
C ALA A 29 5.19 55.90 19.32
N GLY A 30 6.03 56.52 20.16
CA GLY A 30 6.38 56.09 21.51
C GLY A 30 5.33 56.31 22.61
N GLY A 31 5.74 55.98 23.84
CA GLY A 31 4.96 56.26 25.04
C GLY A 31 5.29 55.29 26.18
N GLY A 32 6.15 55.73 27.10
CA GLY A 32 6.58 54.95 28.26
C GLY A 32 5.49 54.83 29.33
N SER A 33 5.45 53.66 29.96
CA SER A 33 4.88 53.45 31.30
C SER A 33 5.44 52.14 31.86
N HIS A 34 6.27 52.23 32.90
CA HIS A 34 6.73 51.07 33.66
C HIS A 34 5.56 50.47 34.45
N ALA A 35 4.83 49.55 33.83
CA ALA A 35 3.89 48.67 34.50
C ALA A 35 4.63 47.38 34.89
N GLN A 36 4.51 46.97 36.16
CA GLN A 36 4.99 45.68 36.64
C GLN A 36 4.33 44.56 35.84
N THR A 37 5.14 43.82 35.07
CA THR A 37 4.70 42.65 34.32
C THR A 37 4.18 41.60 35.30
N PRO A 38 2.91 41.17 35.21
CA PRO A 38 2.42 40.02 35.97
C PRO A 38 3.28 38.82 35.60
N ALA A 39 3.69 38.02 36.60
CA ALA A 39 4.40 36.77 36.35
C ALA A 39 3.60 35.95 35.32
N ARG A 40 4.16 35.76 34.12
CA ARG A 40 3.55 34.94 33.08
C ARG A 40 3.42 33.53 33.64
N THR A 41 2.19 33.11 33.92
CA THR A 41 1.86 31.69 34.10
C THR A 41 2.46 30.94 32.90
N PRO A 42 3.33 29.93 33.12
CA PRO A 42 3.88 29.15 32.03
C PRO A 42 2.73 28.65 31.18
N ALA A 43 2.75 28.98 29.89
CA ALA A 43 1.77 28.44 28.95
C ALA A 43 1.79 26.91 29.09
N ALA A 44 0.62 26.31 29.33
CA ALA A 44 0.50 24.87 29.46
C ALA A 44 1.18 24.22 28.25
N ARG A 45 2.14 23.32 28.53
CA ARG A 45 2.85 22.58 27.49
C ARG A 45 1.79 21.92 26.59
N PRO A 46 1.83 22.13 25.26
CA PRO A 46 0.90 21.47 24.36
C PRO A 46 0.88 19.96 24.66
N ALA A 47 -0.31 19.39 24.81
CA ALA A 47 -0.46 17.96 24.99
C ALA A 47 0.28 17.25 23.84
N ALA A 48 1.09 16.25 24.17
CA ALA A 48 1.78 15.46 23.16
C ALA A 48 0.73 14.88 22.19
N ALA A 49 1.04 14.90 20.89
CA ALA A 49 0.17 14.27 19.90
C ALA A 49 -0.06 12.80 20.29
N PRO A 50 -1.29 12.28 20.13
CA PRO A 50 -1.55 10.88 20.45
C PRO A 50 -0.66 9.98 19.59
N ALA A 51 -0.04 8.99 20.25
CA ALA A 51 0.78 8.01 19.56
C ALA A 51 -0.06 7.28 18.51
N SER A 52 0.48 7.14 17.29
CA SER A 52 -0.17 6.46 16.17
C SER A 52 0.44 5.07 15.96
N PRO A 53 -0.33 4.09 15.47
CA PRO A 53 0.25 2.79 15.14
C PRO A 53 1.22 2.91 13.97
N SER A 54 2.20 2.02 13.91
CA SER A 54 3.27 2.05 12.91
C SER A 54 3.43 0.72 12.22
N LEU A 55 3.74 0.77 10.93
CA LEU A 55 4.06 -0.38 10.09
C LEU A 55 5.56 -0.48 9.82
N SER A 56 6.11 -1.69 9.80
CA SER A 56 7.48 -1.97 9.40
C SER A 56 7.60 -3.32 8.70
N LEU A 57 8.63 -3.45 7.85
CA LEU A 57 8.95 -4.68 7.13
C LEU A 57 10.17 -5.36 7.76
N SER A 58 10.15 -6.69 7.80
CA SER A 58 11.33 -7.48 8.14
C SER A 58 11.39 -8.77 7.33
N ASN A 59 12.52 -9.47 7.40
CA ASN A 59 12.77 -10.73 6.70
C ASN A 59 12.63 -10.70 5.18
N ASP A 60 12.63 -9.51 4.56
CA ASP A 60 12.45 -9.25 3.12
C ASP A 60 13.57 -9.87 2.26
N SER A 61 13.54 -11.19 2.05
CA SER A 61 14.67 -11.97 1.55
C SER A 61 14.25 -13.14 0.67
N TYR A 62 15.08 -13.48 -0.31
CA TYR A 62 14.87 -14.66 -1.16
C TYR A 62 15.59 -15.87 -0.59
N ALA A 63 14.95 -17.03 -0.69
CA ALA A 63 15.53 -18.33 -0.39
C ALA A 63 15.41 -19.23 -1.62
N ASP A 64 16.50 -19.31 -2.38
CA ASP A 64 16.54 -20.04 -3.65
C ASP A 64 17.15 -21.43 -3.49
N THR A 65 16.63 -22.39 -4.26
CA THR A 65 17.23 -23.73 -4.41
C THR A 65 16.99 -24.25 -5.82
N GLY A 66 18.05 -24.30 -6.62
CA GLY A 66 17.93 -24.67 -8.04
C GLY A 66 17.06 -23.68 -8.81
N ASN A 67 15.91 -24.15 -9.29
CA ASN A 67 14.92 -23.32 -9.99
C ASN A 67 13.71 -22.95 -9.11
N VAL A 68 13.79 -23.20 -7.80
CA VAL A 68 12.77 -22.81 -6.82
C VAL A 68 13.20 -21.49 -6.18
N SER A 69 12.27 -20.55 -6.06
CA SER A 69 12.52 -19.27 -5.39
C SER A 69 11.36 -18.89 -4.47
N HIS A 70 11.66 -18.82 -3.17
CA HIS A 70 10.78 -18.31 -2.14
C HIS A 70 11.13 -16.87 -1.80
N LYS A 71 10.13 -16.08 -1.40
CA LYS A 71 10.33 -14.72 -0.92
C LYS A 71 9.69 -14.60 0.44
N HIS A 72 10.50 -14.63 1.49
CA HIS A 72 9.98 -14.39 2.83
C HIS A 72 9.88 -12.89 3.07
N ILE A 73 8.78 -12.47 3.67
CA ILE A 73 8.60 -11.11 4.17
C ILE A 73 7.64 -11.14 5.36
N LYS A 74 7.87 -10.25 6.33
CA LYS A 74 7.02 -10.07 7.50
C LYS A 74 6.61 -8.61 7.62
N PHE A 75 5.31 -8.39 7.82
CA PHE A 75 4.68 -7.11 8.10
C PHE A 75 4.43 -7.02 9.61
N ASN A 76 5.08 -6.08 10.27
CA ASN A 76 4.96 -5.89 11.72
C ASN A 76 4.22 -4.58 12.00
N VAL A 77 3.13 -4.65 12.77
CA VAL A 77 2.36 -3.51 13.21
C VAL A 77 2.55 -3.33 14.71
N ALA A 78 3.07 -2.18 15.11
CA ALA A 78 3.10 -1.77 16.52
C ALA A 78 1.88 -0.88 16.81
N VAL A 79 1.16 -1.19 17.88
CA VAL A 79 -0.04 -0.49 18.33
C VAL A 79 0.25 0.15 19.70
N PRO A 80 0.27 1.49 19.79
CA PRO A 80 0.52 2.19 21.05
C PRO A 80 -0.43 1.76 22.17
N THR A 81 0.09 1.79 23.40
CA THR A 81 -0.71 1.55 24.60
C THR A 81 -1.92 2.49 24.64
N GLY A 82 -3.09 1.94 24.95
CA GLY A 82 -4.35 2.67 24.98
C GLY A 82 -5.17 2.59 23.69
N LEU A 83 -4.61 2.03 22.61
CA LEU A 83 -5.33 1.68 21.39
C LEU A 83 -5.60 0.17 21.34
N ASN A 84 -6.68 -0.22 20.66
CA ASN A 84 -7.00 -1.63 20.46
C ASN A 84 -6.42 -2.11 19.13
N ALA A 85 -5.61 -3.17 19.17
CA ALA A 85 -5.07 -3.79 17.97
C ALA A 85 -6.18 -4.24 17.00
N ALA A 86 -7.37 -4.58 17.48
CA ALA A 86 -8.56 -4.96 16.71
C ALA A 86 -9.06 -3.85 15.74
N ASP A 87 -8.71 -2.59 16.02
CA ASP A 87 -9.18 -1.43 15.26
C ASP A 87 -8.36 -1.15 14.00
N PHE A 88 -7.27 -1.91 13.77
CA PHE A 88 -6.36 -1.71 12.64
C PHE A 88 -6.17 -2.95 11.79
N CYS A 89 -6.03 -2.80 10.48
CA CYS A 89 -5.83 -3.92 9.57
C CYS A 89 -4.76 -3.60 8.52
N LEU A 90 -4.32 -4.63 7.81
CA LEU A 90 -3.44 -4.51 6.65
C LEU A 90 -4.25 -4.70 5.37
N VAL A 91 -3.91 -3.93 4.33
CA VAL A 91 -4.37 -4.16 2.97
C VAL A 91 -3.15 -4.19 2.09
N ASN A 92 -2.93 -5.29 1.37
CA ASN A 92 -1.88 -5.39 0.38
C ASN A 92 -2.41 -4.92 -0.97
N LYS A 93 -1.55 -4.35 -1.80
CA LYS A 93 -1.86 -3.96 -3.17
C LYS A 93 -0.76 -4.45 -4.08
N VAL A 94 -1.12 -4.80 -5.31
CA VAL A 94 -0.22 -5.39 -6.29
C VAL A 94 -0.28 -4.65 -7.63
N GLN A 95 0.88 -4.51 -8.27
CA GLN A 95 1.06 -4.09 -9.64
C GLN A 95 2.11 -4.98 -10.32
N GLY A 96 1.94 -5.26 -11.61
CA GLY A 96 2.92 -5.97 -12.42
C GLY A 96 2.39 -7.29 -12.94
N HIS A 97 3.27 -8.26 -13.20
CA HIS A 97 2.86 -9.50 -13.86
C HIS A 97 3.63 -10.74 -13.44
N LEU A 98 3.06 -11.89 -13.78
CA LEU A 98 3.72 -13.18 -13.72
C LEU A 98 3.46 -13.96 -15.03
N LYS A 99 4.52 -14.31 -15.74
CA LYS A 99 4.49 -14.91 -17.08
C LYS A 99 5.14 -16.29 -17.13
N ASN A 100 4.59 -17.13 -18.01
CA ASN A 100 5.19 -18.37 -18.47
C ASN A 100 6.33 -18.09 -19.47
N ALA A 101 7.09 -19.14 -19.79
CA ALA A 101 8.19 -19.06 -20.77
C ALA A 101 7.72 -18.69 -22.19
N ASP A 102 6.47 -19.00 -22.54
CA ASP A 102 5.85 -18.63 -23.82
C ASP A 102 5.33 -17.18 -23.86
N GLY A 103 5.54 -16.41 -22.78
CA GLY A 103 5.08 -15.04 -22.63
C GLY A 103 3.63 -14.87 -22.21
N THR A 104 2.86 -15.97 -22.09
CA THR A 104 1.48 -15.90 -21.58
C THR A 104 1.47 -15.57 -20.09
N PHE A 105 0.44 -14.85 -19.65
CA PHE A 105 0.25 -14.57 -18.24
C PHE A 105 -0.27 -15.82 -17.51
N ARG A 106 0.23 -16.02 -16.30
CA ARG A 106 -0.37 -16.99 -15.38
C ARG A 106 -1.68 -16.44 -14.83
N ASN A 107 -2.43 -17.30 -14.17
CA ASN A 107 -3.67 -16.90 -13.52
C ASN A 107 -3.42 -16.59 -12.04
N ALA A 108 -4.11 -15.56 -11.54
CA ALA A 108 -4.27 -15.24 -10.13
C ALA A 108 -5.75 -15.42 -9.74
N VAL A 109 -6.01 -15.66 -8.46
CA VAL A 109 -7.36 -15.54 -7.90
C VAL A 109 -7.43 -14.19 -7.20
N MET A 110 -8.33 -13.32 -7.65
CA MET A 110 -8.58 -12.00 -7.10
C MET A 110 -10.08 -11.88 -6.78
N TYR A 111 -10.42 -11.62 -5.53
CA TYR A 111 -11.81 -11.40 -5.08
C TYR A 111 -12.77 -12.54 -5.47
N GLY A 112 -12.30 -13.78 -5.35
CA GLY A 112 -13.02 -14.99 -5.73
C GLY A 112 -13.09 -15.29 -7.23
N SER A 113 -12.42 -14.49 -8.07
CA SER A 113 -12.41 -14.64 -9.53
C SER A 113 -11.02 -14.97 -10.07
N VAL A 114 -10.95 -15.86 -11.06
CA VAL A 114 -9.70 -16.15 -11.77
C VAL A 114 -9.45 -15.08 -12.82
N VAL A 115 -8.31 -14.41 -12.75
CA VAL A 115 -7.90 -13.35 -13.69
C VAL A 115 -6.48 -13.57 -14.18
N PRO A 116 -6.09 -13.04 -15.36
CA PRO A 116 -4.68 -13.01 -15.75
C PRO A 116 -3.86 -12.21 -14.73
N TYR A 117 -2.70 -12.74 -14.36
CA TYR A 117 -1.74 -12.12 -13.45
C TYR A 117 -0.96 -11.04 -14.20
N ASN A 118 -1.69 -9.98 -14.59
CA ASN A 118 -1.22 -8.83 -15.33
C ASN A 118 -1.99 -7.58 -14.87
N PHE A 119 -1.39 -6.84 -13.95
CA PHE A 119 -1.98 -5.71 -13.26
C PHE A 119 -1.21 -4.45 -13.66
N PRO A 120 -1.62 -3.76 -14.75
CA PRO A 120 -0.88 -2.59 -15.26
C PRO A 120 -0.91 -1.41 -14.28
N THR A 121 -1.95 -1.34 -13.45
CA THR A 121 -2.12 -0.39 -12.36
C THR A 121 -2.17 -1.13 -11.03
N GLU A 122 -1.84 -0.42 -9.96
CA GLU A 122 -2.04 -0.93 -8.61
C GLU A 122 -3.52 -1.23 -8.35
N GLN A 123 -3.76 -2.36 -7.68
CA GLN A 123 -5.08 -2.75 -7.17
C GLN A 123 -4.90 -3.55 -5.88
N VAL A 124 -5.96 -3.69 -5.08
CA VAL A 124 -5.93 -4.52 -3.88
C VAL A 124 -5.47 -5.94 -4.23
N ASP A 125 -4.70 -6.56 -3.35
CA ASP A 125 -4.22 -7.93 -3.47
C ASP A 125 -4.96 -8.78 -2.43
N SER A 126 -6.08 -9.38 -2.85
CA SER A 126 -6.87 -10.27 -2.00
C SER A 126 -7.50 -11.39 -2.82
N ILE A 127 -7.40 -12.61 -2.28
CA ILE A 127 -8.09 -13.79 -2.81
C ILE A 127 -9.59 -13.71 -2.49
N ASP A 128 -9.95 -13.22 -1.30
CA ASP A 128 -11.33 -13.09 -0.85
C ASP A 128 -11.95 -11.77 -1.34
N ALA A 129 -13.27 -11.67 -1.25
CA ALA A 129 -13.95 -10.39 -1.47
C ALA A 129 -13.51 -9.32 -0.46
N ASP A 130 -13.14 -9.70 0.77
CA ASP A 130 -12.65 -8.77 1.79
C ASP A 130 -11.26 -8.26 1.40
N PRO A 131 -11.04 -6.93 1.28
CA PRO A 131 -9.74 -6.36 0.96
C PRO A 131 -8.70 -6.52 2.08
N ILE A 132 -9.10 -6.91 3.30
CA ILE A 132 -8.17 -7.08 4.39
C ILE A 132 -7.22 -8.25 4.09
N TYR A 133 -5.92 -7.97 4.12
CA TYR A 133 -4.88 -8.96 3.90
C TYR A 133 -4.97 -10.08 4.95
N TRP A 134 -4.80 -11.33 4.52
CA TRP A 134 -5.05 -12.53 5.35
C TRP A 134 -6.48 -12.61 5.93
N SER A 135 -7.48 -12.07 5.25
CA SER A 135 -8.87 -12.44 5.54
C SER A 135 -9.10 -13.93 5.27
N THR A 136 -10.16 -14.46 5.84
CA THR A 136 -10.77 -15.72 5.44
C THR A 136 -12.29 -15.53 5.39
N PRO A 137 -13.05 -16.48 4.82
CA PRO A 137 -14.51 -16.41 4.84
C PRO A 137 -15.13 -16.32 6.24
N SER A 138 -14.43 -16.78 7.29
CA SER A 138 -14.92 -16.77 8.67
C SER A 138 -14.36 -15.63 9.53
N GLN A 139 -13.29 -14.96 9.09
CA GLN A 139 -12.58 -13.99 9.90
C GLN A 139 -11.96 -12.89 9.03
N ARG A 140 -12.35 -11.63 9.28
CA ARG A 140 -11.80 -10.46 8.56
C ARG A 140 -10.29 -10.27 8.78
N ARG A 141 -9.74 -10.78 9.88
CA ARG A 141 -8.34 -10.60 10.26
C ARG A 141 -7.76 -11.85 10.87
N ASN A 142 -6.87 -12.53 10.16
CA ASN A 142 -6.24 -13.75 10.64
C ASN A 142 -4.76 -13.57 11.00
N TYR A 143 -4.42 -12.49 11.71
CA TYR A 143 -3.03 -12.14 12.04
C TYR A 143 -2.48 -12.86 13.26
N THR A 144 -1.14 -12.92 13.34
CA THR A 144 -0.45 -13.32 14.57
C THR A 144 -0.47 -12.14 15.55
N THR A 145 -1.05 -12.33 16.73
CA THR A 145 -1.03 -11.30 17.79
C THR A 145 0.32 -11.31 18.52
N GLU A 146 0.88 -10.13 18.75
CA GLU A 146 2.15 -9.95 19.46
C GLU A 146 1.98 -8.97 20.63
N ALA A 147 2.91 -9.00 21.59
CA ALA A 147 2.91 -8.05 22.70
C ALA A 147 3.13 -6.63 22.16
N GLY A 148 2.06 -5.83 22.12
CA GLY A 148 2.08 -4.46 21.59
C GLY A 148 1.70 -4.33 20.12
N GLY A 149 1.10 -5.35 19.50
CA GLY A 149 0.67 -5.26 18.11
C GLY A 149 0.25 -6.57 17.46
N PHE A 150 0.51 -6.68 16.17
CA PHE A 150 0.25 -7.89 15.39
C PHE A 150 1.15 -7.96 14.15
N SER A 151 1.22 -9.13 13.54
CA SER A 151 2.00 -9.36 12.33
C SER A 151 1.34 -10.31 11.34
N ALA A 152 1.78 -10.21 10.10
CA ALA A 152 1.45 -11.12 9.00
C ALA A 152 2.72 -11.41 8.20
N THR A 153 2.75 -12.54 7.49
CA THR A 153 3.88 -12.90 6.62
C THR A 153 3.40 -13.11 5.19
N ASP A 154 4.31 -13.06 4.23
CA ASP A 154 4.03 -13.48 2.86
C ASP A 154 5.14 -14.40 2.33
N ASP A 155 4.75 -15.25 1.39
CA ASP A 155 5.61 -16.05 0.53
C ASP A 155 4.98 -16.08 -0.87
N PRO A 156 5.00 -14.95 -1.61
CA PRO A 156 4.36 -14.89 -2.91
C PRO A 156 5.11 -15.76 -3.90
N GLY A 157 4.36 -16.38 -4.81
CA GLY A 157 4.93 -17.16 -5.89
C GLY A 157 3.98 -18.21 -6.44
N PRO A 158 4.41 -18.96 -7.46
CA PRO A 158 3.60 -19.99 -8.07
C PRO A 158 3.55 -21.26 -7.21
N SER A 159 2.83 -21.22 -6.10
CA SER A 159 2.69 -22.35 -5.15
C SER A 159 2.17 -23.63 -5.82
N SER A 160 1.31 -23.50 -6.84
CA SER A 160 0.85 -24.63 -7.68
C SER A 160 1.97 -25.37 -8.43
N LEU A 161 3.15 -24.77 -8.58
CA LEU A 161 4.35 -25.40 -9.13
C LEU A 161 5.42 -25.65 -8.05
N GLY A 162 5.06 -25.57 -6.77
CA GLY A 162 6.05 -25.63 -5.69
C GLY A 162 7.10 -24.53 -5.79
N TYR A 163 6.70 -23.32 -6.21
CA TYR A 163 7.59 -22.16 -6.37
C TYR A 163 8.69 -22.32 -7.43
N ALA A 164 8.57 -23.31 -8.31
CA ALA A 164 9.50 -23.54 -9.41
C ALA A 164 9.28 -22.56 -10.57
N PHE A 165 10.38 -22.06 -11.12
CA PHE A 165 10.44 -21.24 -12.33
C PHE A 165 11.15 -22.02 -13.44
N ALA A 166 10.41 -22.37 -14.50
CA ALA A 166 11.01 -22.94 -15.70
C ALA A 166 11.84 -21.88 -16.46
N PRO A 167 12.85 -22.28 -17.26
CA PRO A 167 13.62 -21.34 -18.08
C PRO A 167 12.70 -20.41 -18.89
N GLY A 168 12.90 -19.10 -18.77
CA GLY A 168 12.11 -18.07 -19.47
C GLY A 168 10.89 -17.57 -18.70
N MET A 169 10.52 -18.18 -17.56
CA MET A 169 9.48 -17.63 -16.69
C MET A 169 9.96 -16.35 -15.99
N GLU A 170 9.02 -15.43 -15.75
CA GLU A 170 9.29 -14.23 -14.95
C GLU A 170 8.11 -13.83 -14.05
N ALA A 171 8.45 -13.35 -12.86
CA ALA A 171 7.58 -12.59 -11.98
C ALA A 171 8.19 -11.19 -11.79
N ARG A 172 7.37 -10.16 -11.96
CA ARG A 172 7.72 -8.76 -11.73
C ARG A 172 6.56 -8.09 -11.05
N LEU A 173 6.48 -8.22 -9.74
CA LEU A 173 5.39 -7.71 -8.91
C LEU A 173 5.93 -6.66 -7.95
N LYS A 174 5.35 -5.47 -8.02
CA LYS A 174 5.48 -4.41 -7.02
C LYS A 174 4.30 -4.49 -6.10
N PHE A 175 4.53 -4.31 -4.82
CA PHE A 175 3.49 -4.30 -3.82
C PHE A 175 3.58 -3.08 -2.93
N HIS A 176 2.44 -2.72 -2.35
CA HIS A 176 2.35 -1.81 -1.24
C HIS A 176 1.49 -2.45 -0.15
N ILE A 177 2.05 -2.54 1.06
CA ILE A 177 1.32 -2.97 2.23
C ILE A 177 0.95 -1.73 3.05
N GLY A 178 -0.35 -1.50 3.24
CA GLY A 178 -0.87 -0.35 3.97
C GLY A 178 -1.53 -0.76 5.29
N LEU A 179 -1.34 0.06 6.31
CA LEU A 179 -1.99 -0.03 7.61
C LEU A 179 -3.20 0.91 7.64
N TYR A 180 -4.39 0.39 7.91
CA TYR A 180 -5.65 1.13 7.89
C TYR A 180 -6.39 0.98 9.22
N ARG A 181 -7.39 1.85 9.46
CA ARG A 181 -8.42 1.53 10.45
C ARG A 181 -9.39 0.51 9.86
N THR A 182 -9.68 -0.57 10.59
CA THR A 182 -10.58 -1.64 10.15
C THR A 182 -11.95 -1.11 9.74
N ALA A 183 -12.47 -0.10 10.46
CA ALA A 183 -13.78 0.49 10.18
C ALA A 183 -13.85 1.30 8.86
N GLU A 184 -12.71 1.73 8.32
CA GLU A 184 -12.63 2.47 7.06
C GLU A 184 -12.47 1.53 5.85
N VAL A 185 -12.16 0.26 6.10
CA VAL A 185 -11.97 -0.75 5.07
C VAL A 185 -13.29 -1.51 4.83
N PRO A 186 -13.87 -1.44 3.62
CA PRO A 186 -15.13 -2.10 3.31
C PRO A 186 -14.98 -3.62 3.45
N THR A 187 -16.09 -4.32 3.65
CA THR A 187 -16.12 -5.79 3.76
C THR A 187 -16.01 -6.50 2.41
N THR A 188 -16.08 -5.76 1.31
CA THR A 188 -15.92 -6.27 -0.06
C THR A 188 -15.16 -5.26 -0.92
N THR A 189 -14.41 -5.73 -1.92
CA THR A 189 -13.75 -4.90 -2.94
C THR A 189 -13.82 -5.57 -4.32
N THR A 190 -13.52 -4.79 -5.36
CA THR A 190 -13.39 -5.23 -6.75
C THR A 190 -12.05 -4.81 -7.37
N GLY A 191 -11.11 -4.28 -6.58
CA GLY A 191 -9.89 -3.69 -7.14
C GLY A 191 -9.36 -2.51 -6.37
N THR A 192 -10.26 -1.73 -5.76
CA THR A 192 -9.95 -0.38 -5.28
C THR A 192 -10.36 -0.18 -3.84
N LEU A 193 -9.66 0.71 -3.15
CA LEU A 193 -9.95 1.13 -1.79
C LEU A 193 -9.95 2.66 -1.74
N ALA A 194 -11.03 3.26 -1.26
CA ALA A 194 -11.15 4.72 -1.12
C ALA A 194 -10.50 5.26 0.17
N ALA A 195 -10.36 4.41 1.19
CA ALA A 195 -9.69 4.76 2.43
C ALA A 195 -8.21 5.07 2.17
N SER A 196 -7.66 6.00 2.96
CA SER A 196 -6.22 6.30 2.94
C SER A 196 -5.52 5.53 4.06
N PRO A 197 -4.33 4.95 3.81
CA PRO A 197 -3.58 4.27 4.84
C PRO A 197 -3.07 5.27 5.89
N ILE A 198 -2.98 4.83 7.14
CA ILE A 198 -2.23 5.49 8.21
C ILE A 198 -0.75 5.52 7.84
N SER A 199 -0.24 4.43 7.28
CA SER A 199 1.10 4.30 6.73
C SER A 199 1.12 3.20 5.66
N GLU A 200 1.99 3.33 4.66
CA GLU A 200 2.11 2.38 3.55
C GLU A 200 3.58 2.20 3.20
N LEU A 201 4.00 0.95 2.97
CA LEU A 201 5.39 0.62 2.66
C LEU A 201 5.48 -0.19 1.36
N PRO A 202 6.40 0.17 0.45
CA PRO A 202 6.64 -0.60 -0.77
C PRO A 202 7.44 -1.87 -0.46
N TRP A 203 7.17 -2.92 -1.23
CA TRP A 203 7.99 -4.13 -1.30
C TRP A 203 7.84 -4.80 -2.68
N GLN A 204 8.62 -5.84 -2.98
CA GLN A 204 8.58 -6.48 -4.29
C GLN A 204 8.79 -7.99 -4.26
N TYR A 205 8.18 -8.67 -5.23
CA TYR A 205 8.53 -10.02 -5.65
C TYR A 205 8.97 -10.00 -7.11
N SER A 206 10.24 -10.27 -7.36
CA SER A 206 10.78 -10.38 -8.71
C SER A 206 11.71 -11.58 -8.82
N VAL A 207 11.37 -12.43 -9.79
CA VAL A 207 12.11 -13.65 -10.10
C VAL A 207 12.15 -13.75 -11.62
N VAL A 208 13.34 -13.82 -12.20
CA VAL A 208 13.52 -14.04 -13.63
C VAL A 208 14.40 -15.26 -13.82
N ALA A 209 13.85 -16.30 -14.45
CA ALA A 209 14.61 -17.47 -14.84
C ALA A 209 15.19 -17.27 -16.24
N ASN A 210 16.51 -17.34 -16.36
CA ASN A 210 17.20 -17.23 -17.63
C ASN A 210 16.65 -18.28 -18.63
N ALA A 211 16.31 -17.84 -19.84
CA ALA A 211 15.67 -18.69 -20.86
C ALA A 211 16.55 -19.87 -21.33
N THR A 212 17.87 -19.78 -21.18
CA THR A 212 18.82 -20.82 -21.62
C THR A 212 19.30 -21.68 -20.46
N THR A 213 19.70 -21.06 -19.35
CA THR A 213 20.34 -21.77 -18.23
C THR A 213 19.36 -22.15 -17.12
N GLY A 214 18.17 -21.56 -17.08
CA GLY A 214 17.23 -21.69 -15.96
C GLY A 214 17.69 -21.00 -14.67
N ALA A 215 18.85 -20.34 -14.67
CA ALA A 215 19.36 -19.64 -13.50
C ALA A 215 18.41 -18.49 -13.10
N ILE A 216 18.12 -18.40 -11.81
CA ILE A 216 17.23 -17.40 -11.24
C ILE A 216 17.99 -16.13 -10.87
N THR A 217 17.33 -14.98 -11.05
CA THR A 217 17.78 -13.66 -10.60
C THR A 217 16.62 -12.86 -10.02
N HIS A 218 16.93 -11.86 -9.18
CA HIS A 218 15.94 -10.97 -8.55
C HIS A 218 16.18 -9.50 -8.95
N PRO A 219 15.64 -9.04 -10.08
CA PRO A 219 15.73 -7.63 -10.45
C PRO A 219 15.04 -6.72 -9.42
N VAL A 220 15.65 -5.58 -9.12
CA VAL A 220 14.95 -4.47 -8.46
C VAL A 220 13.98 -3.84 -9.46
N LEU A 221 12.75 -3.52 -9.04
CA LEU A 221 11.67 -3.05 -9.91
C LEU A 221 11.37 -1.55 -9.79
#